data_AF-A0A4R8GFF8-F1
#
_entry.id   AF-A0A4R8GFF8-F1
#
_cell.length_a   1.000
_cell.length_b   1.000
_cell.length_c   1.000
_cell.angle_alpha   90.00
_cell.angle_beta   90.00
_cell.angle_gamma   90.00
#
_symmetry.space_group_name_H-M   'P 1'
#
loop_
_entity.id
_entity.type
_entity.pdbx_description
1 polymer ?
#
loop_
_entity_poly.entity_id
_entity_poly.type
_entity_poly.pdbx_seq_one_letter_code
_entity_poly.pdbx_strand_id
1 'polypeptide(L)'
;MSKKIYTKAQLYDLLWNKAEEIERIPGARDLNSDPNLPNYQVFIDCFGEFRKSEKLKVLVMVFQELNRRNTCFCNDSCDCDPGECDKNVVDCKAKLDKIDVITYFGLFDTITF
;
A
#
# COMPACT_ATOMS: atom_id res chain seq x y z
N MET A 1 -12.99 12.60 25.55
CA MET A 1 -11.84 12.76 24.61
C MET A 1 -12.26 13.75 23.53
N SER A 2 -11.45 14.77 23.22
CA SER A 2 -11.79 15.70 22.13
C SER A 2 -11.73 14.96 20.80
N LYS A 3 -12.76 15.14 19.97
CA LYS A 3 -12.80 14.55 18.63
C LYS A 3 -11.76 15.30 17.79
N LYS A 4 -10.61 14.69 17.54
CA LYS A 4 -9.55 15.30 16.71
C LYS A 4 -10.14 15.62 15.34
N ILE A 5 -10.16 16.90 14.97
CA ILE A 5 -10.70 17.35 13.69
C ILE A 5 -9.56 17.28 12.67
N TYR A 6 -9.72 16.42 11.66
CA TYR A 6 -8.75 16.28 10.58
C TYR A 6 -9.18 17.10 9.37
N THR A 7 -8.23 17.77 8.72
CA THR A 7 -8.46 18.34 7.40
C THR A 7 -8.38 17.26 6.33
N LYS A 8 -8.98 17.52 5.16
CA LYS A 8 -8.88 16.63 4.00
C LYS A 8 -7.41 16.35 3.63
N ALA A 9 -6.55 17.37 3.67
CA ALA A 9 -5.12 17.22 3.35
C ALA A 9 -4.43 16.29 4.36
N GLN A 10 -4.67 16.48 5.65
CA GLN A 10 -4.12 15.61 6.69
C GLN A 10 -4.57 14.16 6.53
N LEU A 11 -5.86 13.92 6.22
CA LEU A 11 -6.34 12.56 5.96
C LEU A 11 -5.70 11.96 4.70
N TYR A 12 -5.44 12.76 3.67
CA TYR A 12 -4.75 12.29 2.47
C TYR A 12 -3.31 11.89 2.81
N ASP A 13 -2.57 12.74 3.53
CA ASP A 13 -1.17 12.47 3.90
C ASP A 13 -1.06 11.23 4.79
N LEU A 14 -1.96 11.08 5.78
CA LEU A 14 -2.01 9.89 6.63
C LEU A 14 -2.28 8.61 5.82
N LEU A 15 -3.21 8.68 4.85
CA LEU A 15 -3.53 7.54 4.01
C LEU A 15 -2.37 7.20 3.07
N TRP A 16 -1.69 8.21 2.52
CA TRP A 16 -0.51 8.04 1.67
C TRP A 16 0.64 7.38 2.45
N ASN A 17 1.00 7.93 3.60
CA ASN A 17 2.07 7.39 4.44
C ASN A 17 1.80 5.93 4.81
N LYS A 18 0.55 5.61 5.17
CA LYS A 18 0.19 4.21 5.47
C LYS A 18 0.30 3.32 4.24
N ALA A 19 -0.07 3.82 3.06
CA ALA A 19 0.04 3.09 1.81
C ALA A 19 1.50 2.83 1.40
N GLU A 20 2.41 3.77 1.67
CA GLU A 20 3.85 3.58 1.49
C GLU A 20 4.40 2.52 2.44
N GLU A 21 4.02 2.57 3.71
CA GLU A 21 4.46 1.60 4.73
C GLU A 21 4.11 0.16 4.36
N ILE A 22 2.92 -0.07 3.81
CA ILE A 22 2.43 -1.43 3.47
C ILE A 22 2.54 -1.76 1.97
N GLU A 23 3.03 -0.81 1.18
CA GLU A 23 3.14 -0.86 -0.29
C GLU A 23 1.86 -1.29 -1.04
N ARG A 24 0.69 -0.95 -0.50
CA ARG A 24 -0.63 -1.18 -1.12
C ARG A 24 -1.66 -0.20 -0.59
N ILE A 25 -2.82 -0.12 -1.26
CA ILE A 25 -3.95 0.70 -0.78
C ILE A 25 -4.41 0.16 0.60
N PRO A 26 -4.43 0.98 1.66
CA PRO A 26 -4.86 0.56 2.99
C PRO A 26 -6.35 0.19 3.02
N GLY A 27 -6.65 -0.92 3.68
CA GLY A 27 -8.01 -1.37 3.97
C GLY A 27 -8.46 -0.97 5.37
N ALA A 28 -9.71 -1.33 5.70
CA ALA A 28 -10.29 -1.03 7.01
C ALA A 28 -9.47 -1.63 8.17
N ARG A 29 -8.95 -2.84 8.01
CA ARG A 29 -8.11 -3.48 9.04
C ARG A 29 -6.83 -2.69 9.28
N ASP A 30 -6.10 -2.35 8.21
CA ASP A 30 -4.82 -1.63 8.29
C ASP A 30 -4.95 -0.29 9.01
N LEU A 31 -6.03 0.45 8.70
CA LEU A 31 -6.30 1.76 9.28
C LEU A 31 -6.82 1.67 10.72
N ASN A 32 -7.66 0.68 11.03
CA ASN A 32 -8.23 0.54 12.37
C ASN A 32 -7.27 -0.10 13.38
N SER A 33 -6.28 -0.88 12.92
CA SER A 33 -5.27 -1.47 13.80
C SER A 33 -4.17 -0.48 14.20
N ASP A 34 -4.05 0.64 13.51
CA ASP A 34 -3.02 1.64 13.79
C ASP A 34 -3.53 2.68 14.80
N PRO A 35 -2.98 2.74 16.02
CA PRO A 35 -3.45 3.67 17.05
C PRO A 35 -3.18 5.14 16.72
N ASN A 36 -2.32 5.43 15.73
CA ASN A 36 -2.00 6.80 15.31
C ASN A 36 -2.93 7.32 14.20
N LEU A 37 -3.73 6.44 13.59
CA LEU A 37 -4.64 6.78 12.51
C LEU A 37 -6.08 6.94 13.02
N PRO A 38 -6.88 7.82 12.40
CA PRO A 38 -8.31 7.80 12.64
C PRO A 38 -8.94 6.51 12.11
N ASN A 39 -10.14 6.18 12.60
CA ASN A 39 -10.87 5.02 12.10
C ASN A 39 -11.15 5.12 10.59
N TYR A 40 -11.20 3.99 9.90
CA TYR A 40 -11.57 3.85 8.50
C TYR A 40 -12.78 4.71 8.09
N GLN A 41 -13.80 4.80 8.94
CA GLN A 41 -15.01 5.58 8.66
C GLN A 41 -14.71 7.07 8.45
N VAL A 42 -13.74 7.65 9.15
CA VAL A 42 -13.34 9.06 8.99
C VAL A 42 -12.80 9.31 7.58
N PHE A 43 -12.08 8.36 7.00
CA PHE A 43 -11.59 8.44 5.63
C PHE A 43 -12.72 8.26 4.62
N ILE A 44 -13.65 7.33 4.85
CA ILE A 44 -14.83 7.11 3.99
C ILE A 44 -15.72 8.35 3.96
N ASP A 45 -15.98 8.97 5.10
CA ASP A 45 -16.78 10.19 5.18
C ASP A 45 -16.14 11.34 4.37
N CYS A 46 -14.80 11.38 4.29
CA CYS A 46 -14.07 12.42 3.56
C CYS A 46 -13.93 12.14 2.06
N PHE A 47 -13.61 10.89 1.70
CA PHE A 47 -13.17 10.51 0.35
C PHE A 47 -14.13 9.58 -0.39
N GLY A 48 -15.04 8.90 0.31
CA GLY A 48 -15.84 7.81 -0.23
C GLY A 48 -15.03 6.53 -0.44
N GLU A 49 -15.57 5.60 -1.24
CA GLU A 49 -14.86 4.37 -1.60
C GLU A 49 -13.52 4.68 -2.28
N PHE A 50 -12.40 4.23 -1.70
CA PHE A 50 -11.07 4.65 -2.14
C PHE A 50 -10.82 4.42 -3.63
N ARG A 51 -11.11 3.22 -4.14
CA ARG A 51 -10.89 2.84 -5.54
C ARG A 51 -11.75 3.60 -6.55
N LYS A 52 -12.84 4.22 -6.11
CA LYS A 52 -13.75 5.01 -6.97
C LYS A 52 -13.61 6.52 -6.72
N SER A 53 -12.75 6.92 -5.78
CA SER A 53 -12.63 8.31 -5.37
C SER A 53 -11.72 9.07 -6.32
N GLU A 54 -12.26 10.06 -7.04
CA GLU A 54 -11.44 10.97 -7.85
C GLU A 54 -10.42 11.74 -6.99
N LYS A 55 -10.76 12.00 -5.72
CA LYS A 55 -9.86 12.67 -4.76
C LYS A 55 -8.63 11.83 -4.42
N LEU A 56 -8.71 10.50 -4.58
CA LEU A 56 -7.64 9.55 -4.28
C LEU A 56 -7.06 8.91 -5.54
N LYS A 57 -7.41 9.40 -6.73
CA LYS A 57 -7.01 8.79 -8.00
C LYS A 57 -5.52 8.54 -8.14
N VAL A 58 -4.69 9.53 -7.75
CA VAL A 58 -3.23 9.40 -7.80
C VAL A 58 -2.74 8.33 -6.84
N LEU A 59 -3.20 8.35 -5.59
CA LEU A 59 -2.89 7.33 -4.58
C LEU A 59 -3.27 5.93 -5.07
N VAL A 60 -4.52 5.78 -5.55
CA VAL A 60 -5.02 4.49 -6.06
C VAL A 60 -4.15 3.99 -7.21
N MET A 61 -3.86 4.85 -8.19
CA MET A 61 -3.03 4.48 -9.35
C MET A 61 -1.63 4.01 -8.91
N VAL A 62 -0.95 4.77 -8.05
CA VAL A 62 0.41 4.46 -7.60
C VAL A 62 0.45 3.15 -6.82
N PHE A 63 -0.40 3.00 -5.81
CA PHE A 63 -0.34 1.83 -4.92
C PHE A 63 -1.01 0.59 -5.49
N GLN A 64 -1.92 0.73 -6.47
CA GLN A 64 -2.42 -0.42 -7.22
C GLN A 64 -1.33 -0.99 -8.13
N GLU A 65 -0.58 -0.13 -8.82
CA GLU A 65 0.52 -0.56 -9.67
C GLU A 65 1.68 -1.13 -8.85
N LEU A 66 2.03 -0.50 -7.73
CA LEU A 66 3.01 -1.05 -6.80
C LEU A 66 2.58 -2.43 -6.28
N ASN A 67 1.34 -2.58 -5.82
CA ASN A 67 0.83 -3.87 -5.34
C ASN A 67 0.81 -4.94 -6.44
N ARG A 68 0.53 -4.56 -7.70
CA ARG A 68 0.61 -5.47 -8.85
C ARG A 68 2.04 -5.99 -9.03
N ARG A 69 3.02 -5.08 -9.07
CA ARG A 69 4.44 -5.44 -9.21
C ARG A 69 4.93 -6.28 -8.01
N ASN A 70 4.47 -5.95 -6.81
CA ASN A 70 4.74 -6.75 -5.62
C ASN A 70 4.16 -8.16 -5.69
N THR A 71 3.00 -8.33 -6.33
CA THR A 71 2.43 -9.66 -6.56
C THR A 71 3.32 -10.48 -7.50
N CYS A 72 3.82 -9.86 -8.58
CA CYS A 72 4.80 -10.52 -9.46
C CYS A 72 6.09 -10.88 -8.72
N PHE A 73 6.63 -9.94 -7.94
CA PHE A 73 7.81 -10.19 -7.11
C PHE A 73 7.59 -11.38 -6.16
N CYS A 74 6.44 -11.44 -5.49
CA CYS A 74 6.11 -12.58 -4.63
C CYS A 74 6.03 -13.89 -5.43
N ASN A 75 5.45 -13.88 -6.62
CA ASN A 75 5.34 -15.10 -7.43
C ASN A 75 6.70 -15.58 -7.97
N ASP A 76 7.61 -14.65 -8.27
CA ASP A 76 8.90 -14.98 -8.89
C ASP A 76 9.99 -15.28 -7.86
N SER A 77 9.95 -14.61 -6.70
CA SER A 77 11.04 -14.57 -5.72
C SER A 77 10.67 -15.10 -4.34
N CYS A 78 9.41 -15.48 -4.10
CA CYS A 78 9.00 -16.03 -2.80
C CYS A 78 9.01 -17.56 -2.83
N ASP A 79 9.71 -18.17 -1.88
CA ASP A 79 9.71 -19.62 -1.66
C ASP A 79 8.42 -20.14 -0.99
N CYS A 80 7.37 -19.32 -0.90
CA CYS A 80 6.13 -19.68 -0.24
C CYS A 80 5.11 -20.18 -1.25
N ASP A 81 4.32 -21.19 -0.85
CA ASP A 81 3.26 -21.71 -1.70
C ASP A 81 2.24 -20.61 -2.05
N PRO A 82 1.92 -20.43 -3.34
CA PRO A 82 0.92 -19.45 -3.78
C PRO A 82 -0.42 -19.70 -3.10
N GLY A 83 -0.87 -18.77 -2.26
CA GLY A 83 -2.15 -18.84 -1.52
C GLY A 83 -2.01 -19.10 -0.02
N GLU A 84 -0.84 -19.50 0.47
CA GLU A 84 -0.59 -19.75 1.91
C GLU A 84 0.38 -18.73 2.54
N CYS A 85 0.99 -17.86 1.72
CA CYS A 85 1.91 -16.83 2.20
C CYS A 85 1.17 -15.67 2.87
N ASP A 86 1.33 -15.52 4.19
CA ASP A 86 0.82 -14.39 4.99
C ASP A 86 1.85 -13.27 5.20
N LYS A 87 3.05 -13.42 4.62
CA LYS A 87 4.17 -12.50 4.82
C LYS A 87 3.91 -11.16 4.14
N ASN A 88 4.36 -10.09 4.79
CA ASN A 88 4.38 -8.77 4.20
C ASN A 88 5.51 -8.69 3.16
N VAL A 89 5.19 -8.26 1.94
CA VAL A 89 6.16 -8.09 0.85
C VAL A 89 7.30 -7.13 1.21
N VAL A 90 7.02 -6.13 2.05
CA VAL A 90 8.04 -5.17 2.55
C VAL A 90 9.10 -5.92 3.36
N ASP A 91 8.67 -6.81 4.25
CA ASP A 91 9.57 -7.63 5.08
C ASP A 91 10.34 -8.65 4.23
N CYS A 92 9.72 -9.16 3.16
CA CYS A 92 10.40 -10.04 2.21
C CYS A 92 11.52 -9.31 1.47
N LYS A 93 11.24 -8.11 0.93
CA LYS A 93 12.23 -7.28 0.24
C LYS A 93 13.37 -6.85 1.17
N ALA A 94 13.08 -6.56 2.43
CA ALA A 94 14.08 -6.16 3.41
C ALA A 94 15.15 -7.23 3.70
N LYS A 95 14.91 -8.50 3.32
CA LYS A 95 15.88 -9.60 3.44
C LYS A 95 16.83 -9.70 2.25
N LEU A 96 16.51 -9.04 1.14
CA LEU A 96 17.33 -9.03 -0.06
C LEU A 96 18.28 -7.83 -0.05
N ASP A 97 19.34 -7.92 -0.85
CA ASP A 97 20.18 -6.74 -1.09
C ASP A 97 19.39 -5.68 -1.86
N LYS A 98 19.63 -4.41 -1.54
CA LYS A 98 18.96 -3.29 -2.19
C LYS A 98 19.18 -3.29 -3.70
N ILE A 99 20.35 -3.71 -4.17
CA ILE A 99 20.69 -3.82 -5.59
C ILE A 99 19.83 -4.89 -6.26
N ASP A 100 19.60 -6.03 -5.61
CA ASP A 100 18.77 -7.11 -6.16
C ASP A 100 17.32 -6.63 -6.35
N VAL A 101 16.77 -5.93 -5.35
CA VAL A 101 15.43 -5.36 -5.42
C VAL A 101 15.33 -4.34 -6.55
N ILE A 102 16.28 -3.40 -6.64
CA ILE A 102 16.32 -2.40 -7.72
C ILE A 102 16.43 -3.08 -9.09
N THR A 103 17.28 -4.10 -9.21
CA THR A 103 17.51 -4.82 -10.46
C THR A 103 16.24 -5.54 -10.91
N TYR A 104 15.55 -6.23 -10.00
CA TYR A 104 14.29 -6.91 -10.31
C TYR A 104 13.25 -5.93 -10.88
N PHE A 105 12.96 -4.83 -10.17
CA PHE A 105 11.96 -3.87 -10.62
C PHE A 105 12.41 -3.11 -11.88
N GLY A 106 13.72 -2.87 -12.06
CA GLY A 106 14.27 -2.30 -13.29
C GLY A 106 14.09 -3.21 -14.51
N LEU A 107 14.29 -4.53 -14.35
CA LEU A 107 14.03 -5.51 -15.42
C LEU A 107 12.53 -5.71 -15.67
N PHE A 108 11.71 -5.67 -14.63
CA PHE A 108 10.26 -5.75 -14.75
C PHE A 108 9.72 -4.64 -15.67
N ASP A 109 10.20 -3.42 -15.47
CA ASP A 109 9.82 -2.26 -16.28
C ASP A 109 10.32 -2.35 -17.73
N THR A 110 11.35 -3.15 -18.06
CA THR A 110 11.83 -3.28 -19.47
C THR A 110 11.14 -4.38 -20.26
N ILE A 111 10.55 -5.38 -19.58
CA ILE A 111 9.91 -6.54 -20.21
C ILE A 111 8.39 -6.31 -20.40
N THR A 112 7.80 -5.38 -19.65
CA THR A 112 6.34 -5.13 -19.67
C THR A 112 5.87 -3.99 -20.60
N PHE A 113 6.75 -3.50 -21.49
CA PHE A 113 6.40 -2.56 -22.59
C PHE A 113 6.22 -3.26 -23.94
#